data_AF-A0A7W2PUV5-F1
#
_entry.id   AF-A0A7W2PUV5-F1
#
_cell.length_a   1.000
_cell.length_b   1.000
_cell.length_c   1.000
_cell.angle_alpha   90.00
_cell.angle_beta   90.00
_cell.angle_gamma   90.00
#
_symmetry.space_group_name_H-M   'P 1'
#
loop_
_entity.id
_entity.type
_entity.pdbx_description
1 polymer ?
#
loop_
_entity_poly.entity_id
_entity_poly.type
_entity_poly.pdbx_seq_one_letter_code
_entity_poly.pdbx_strand_id
1 'polypeptide(L)'
;MARTRIHLTPAEAEAKGWLCCKDLKARHRLMPGLRTRPAGSVWQGQGAYDVYDPAECVPWRWEPGPAQLRRQSVAKQAQDLIGGDCLTLDTETTGVGHDDEVCEITIIDVTGAPILDTLVKPTRPISDETSAYNGITNAMLASAPSWPEVAEQYAAAVEGRTVVAYNTAFDVRLLRQTHQLHGLTAPVLTTACAMLMYAEWHGEYDRGRDRWRWLKLIDAATDCGVAEDGAHRALADARMTLGLLRYLQRYTNGRRPPRPKVATVLQETLPPVLDSNSAPLPRR
;
A
#
# COMPACT_ATOMS: atom_id res chain seq x y z
N MET A 1 24.82 13.31 -57.73
CA MET A 1 23.97 12.24 -57.15
C MET A 1 22.83 12.89 -56.40
N ALA A 2 21.57 12.59 -56.76
CA ALA A 2 20.42 13.13 -56.05
C ALA A 2 20.41 12.58 -54.61
N ARG A 3 20.29 13.45 -53.61
CA ARG A 3 20.15 13.02 -52.20
C ARG A 3 18.84 12.27 -52.06
N THR A 4 18.90 10.96 -51.84
CA THR A 4 17.71 10.15 -51.57
C THR A 4 17.03 10.66 -50.32
N ARG A 5 15.78 11.09 -50.44
CA ARG A 5 14.99 11.61 -49.33
C ARG A 5 14.73 10.47 -48.35
N ILE A 6 15.19 10.62 -47.11
CA ILE A 6 15.07 9.59 -46.07
C ILE A 6 13.63 9.48 -45.55
N HIS A 7 12.90 10.60 -45.54
CA HIS A 7 11.53 10.69 -45.02
C HIS A 7 10.53 11.00 -46.13
N LEU A 8 9.35 10.40 -45.99
CA LEU A 8 8.16 10.72 -46.76
C LEU A 8 7.53 12.03 -46.26
N THR A 9 6.74 12.65 -47.13
CA THR A 9 5.73 13.63 -46.75
C THR A 9 4.46 12.91 -46.28
N PRO A 10 3.58 13.59 -45.52
CA PRO A 10 2.29 13.01 -45.13
C PRO A 10 1.46 12.51 -46.32
N ALA A 11 1.44 13.27 -47.42
CA ALA A 11 0.71 12.89 -48.64
C ALA A 11 1.29 11.65 -49.33
N GLU A 12 2.63 11.50 -49.34
CA GLU A 12 3.28 10.31 -49.91
C GLU A 12 3.00 9.04 -49.08
N ALA A 13 2.93 9.16 -47.75
CA ALA A 13 2.53 8.05 -46.88
C ALA A 13 1.04 7.70 -47.05
N GLU A 14 0.16 8.70 -47.15
CA GLU A 14 -1.27 8.51 -47.37
C GLU A 14 -1.57 7.86 -48.73
N ALA A 15 -0.86 8.27 -49.80
CA ALA A 15 -0.99 7.66 -51.12
C ALA A 15 -0.59 6.18 -51.14
N LYS A 16 0.26 5.74 -50.21
CA LYS A 16 0.64 4.34 -50.01
C LYS A 16 -0.31 3.59 -49.06
N GLY A 17 -1.29 4.27 -48.48
CA GLY A 17 -2.17 3.72 -47.45
C GLY A 17 -1.47 3.46 -46.11
N TRP A 18 -0.26 4.00 -45.90
CA TRP A 18 0.51 3.79 -44.68
C TRP A 18 0.07 4.77 -43.60
N LEU A 19 -0.12 4.25 -42.39
CA LEU A 19 -0.72 4.97 -41.29
C LEU A 19 0.22 5.06 -40.09
N CYS A 20 0.16 6.19 -39.38
CA CYS A 20 0.82 6.31 -38.08
C CYS A 20 0.07 5.50 -37.00
N CYS A 21 0.71 5.22 -35.87
CA CYS A 21 0.09 4.49 -34.75
C CYS A 21 -1.24 5.09 -34.28
N LYS A 22 -1.38 6.42 -34.32
CA LYS A 22 -2.63 7.12 -33.95
C LYS A 22 -3.77 6.77 -34.91
N ASP A 23 -3.51 6.79 -36.22
CA ASP A 23 -4.50 6.52 -37.25
C ASP A 23 -4.84 5.03 -37.37
N LEU A 24 -3.85 4.13 -37.25
CA LEU A 24 -4.08 2.69 -37.15
C LEU A 24 -5.08 2.36 -36.04
N LYS A 25 -4.88 2.96 -34.86
CA LYS A 25 -5.76 2.79 -33.71
C LYS A 25 -7.13 3.40 -33.95
N ALA A 26 -7.19 4.67 -34.37
CA ALA A 26 -8.44 5.43 -34.46
C ALA A 26 -9.35 4.96 -35.60
N ARG A 27 -8.77 4.60 -36.75
CA ARG A 27 -9.51 4.28 -37.97
C ARG A 27 -9.73 2.78 -38.17
N HIS A 28 -8.79 1.94 -37.71
CA HIS A 28 -8.80 0.50 -38.00
C HIS A 28 -8.75 -0.40 -36.77
N ARG A 29 -8.61 0.15 -35.56
CA ARG A 29 -8.38 -0.63 -34.33
C ARG A 29 -7.19 -1.58 -34.50
N LEU A 30 -6.09 -1.10 -35.08
CA LEU A 30 -4.84 -1.84 -35.29
C LEU A 30 -3.66 -1.23 -34.51
N MET A 31 -2.59 -2.00 -34.35
CA MET A 31 -1.27 -1.54 -33.91
C MET A 31 -0.13 -2.32 -34.58
N PRO A 32 1.08 -1.76 -34.64
CA PRO A 32 2.27 -2.54 -34.99
C PRO A 32 2.47 -3.67 -33.96
N GLY A 33 2.70 -4.89 -34.42
CA GLY A 33 3.08 -6.01 -33.56
C GLY A 33 4.53 -5.90 -33.10
N LEU A 34 4.92 -6.73 -32.12
CA LEU A 34 6.28 -6.72 -31.53
C LEU A 34 7.41 -6.83 -32.57
N ARG A 35 7.17 -7.49 -33.71
CA ARG A 35 8.14 -7.68 -34.79
C ARG A 35 7.84 -6.85 -36.04
N THR A 36 6.74 -6.08 -36.06
CA THR A 36 6.36 -5.27 -37.21
C THR A 36 7.34 -4.11 -37.36
N ARG A 37 8.02 -4.03 -38.52
CA ARG A 37 8.91 -2.91 -38.83
C ARG A 37 8.12 -1.74 -39.44
N PRO A 38 8.55 -0.49 -39.21
CA PRO A 38 8.01 0.64 -39.96
C PRO A 38 8.13 0.41 -41.47
N ALA A 39 7.06 0.67 -42.21
CA ALA A 39 7.08 0.67 -43.68
C ALA A 39 7.83 1.91 -44.21
N GLY A 40 7.84 2.98 -43.43
CA GLY A 40 8.65 4.17 -43.66
C GLY A 40 8.55 5.15 -42.48
N SER A 41 9.13 6.33 -42.65
CA SER A 41 8.99 7.44 -41.71
C SER A 41 8.58 8.72 -42.44
N VAL A 42 7.77 9.54 -41.79
CA VAL A 42 7.26 10.82 -42.31
C VAL A 42 7.86 11.97 -41.51
N TRP A 43 8.33 13.01 -42.19
CA TRP A 43 8.83 14.23 -41.55
C TRP A 43 7.76 15.32 -41.47
N GLN A 44 7.54 15.89 -40.29
CA GLN A 44 6.53 16.93 -40.04
C GLN A 44 7.11 18.29 -39.60
N GLY A 45 8.35 18.59 -39.98
CA GLY A 45 8.99 19.88 -39.68
C GLY A 45 9.73 19.91 -38.34
N GLN A 46 9.14 19.36 -37.28
CA GLN A 46 9.76 19.30 -35.93
C GLN A 46 10.23 17.90 -35.50
N GLY A 47 10.09 16.90 -36.38
CA GLY A 47 10.50 15.53 -36.13
C GLY A 47 9.95 14.57 -37.18
N ALA A 48 10.45 13.32 -37.13
CA ALA A 48 9.90 12.23 -37.91
C ALA A 48 9.04 11.31 -37.04
N TYR A 49 8.06 10.65 -37.66
CA TYR A 49 7.32 9.55 -37.03
C TYR A 49 7.21 8.35 -37.99
N ASP A 50 7.10 7.16 -37.43
CA ASP A 50 6.96 5.93 -38.19
C ASP A 50 5.54 5.75 -38.73
N VAL A 51 5.45 5.21 -39.95
CA VAL A 51 4.20 4.77 -40.58
C VAL A 51 4.30 3.30 -40.95
N TYR A 52 3.15 2.62 -40.90
CA TYR A 52 3.07 1.18 -41.10
C TYR A 52 1.99 0.85 -42.11
N ASP A 53 2.19 -0.26 -42.81
CA ASP A 53 1.15 -0.86 -43.63
C ASP A 53 0.10 -1.51 -42.70
N PRO A 54 -1.19 -1.11 -42.77
CA PRO A 54 -2.24 -1.73 -41.99
C PRO A 54 -2.35 -3.26 -42.18
N ALA A 55 -1.98 -3.78 -43.35
CA ALA A 55 -2.01 -5.23 -43.63
C ALA A 55 -0.97 -6.02 -42.82
N GLU A 56 0.12 -5.37 -42.40
CA GLU A 56 1.21 -5.95 -41.59
C GLU A 56 1.02 -5.70 -40.08
N CYS A 57 -0.07 -5.02 -39.72
CA CYS A 57 -0.42 -4.69 -38.34
C CYS A 57 -1.34 -5.75 -37.73
N VAL A 58 -1.36 -5.79 -36.40
CA VAL A 58 -2.21 -6.71 -35.63
C VAL A 58 -3.40 -5.96 -35.03
N PRO A 59 -4.52 -6.66 -34.72
CA PRO A 59 -5.62 -6.08 -33.95
C PRO A 59 -5.11 -5.39 -32.69
N TRP A 60 -5.54 -4.16 -32.48
CA TRP A 60 -5.21 -3.40 -31.29
C TRP A 60 -5.78 -4.13 -30.08
N ARG A 61 -4.88 -4.63 -29.25
CA ARG A 61 -5.21 -5.18 -27.93
C ARG A 61 -4.69 -4.20 -26.90
N TRP A 62 -5.57 -3.82 -26.00
CA TRP A 62 -5.13 -3.06 -24.84
C TRP A 62 -4.35 -4.01 -23.93
N GLU A 63 -3.13 -3.62 -23.57
CA GLU A 63 -2.33 -4.30 -22.55
C GLU A 63 -1.98 -3.29 -21.44
N PRO A 64 -1.97 -3.73 -20.18
CA PRO A 64 -1.55 -2.89 -19.08
C PRO A 64 -0.06 -2.52 -19.22
N GLY A 65 0.26 -1.24 -19.07
CA GLY A 65 1.66 -0.80 -19.03
C GLY A 65 2.37 -1.26 -17.75
N PRO A 66 3.71 -1.11 -17.65
CA PRO A 66 4.49 -1.59 -16.51
C PRO A 66 4.01 -1.10 -15.14
N ALA A 67 3.61 0.17 -15.04
CA ALA A 67 3.07 0.74 -13.79
C ALA A 67 1.75 0.10 -13.37
N GLN A 68 0.93 -0.29 -14.35
CA GLN A 68 -0.36 -0.94 -14.10
C GLN A 68 -0.15 -2.39 -13.68
N LEU A 69 0.71 -3.13 -14.38
CA LEU A 69 1.08 -4.51 -14.01
C LEU A 69 1.62 -4.58 -12.58
N ARG A 70 2.52 -3.66 -12.20
CA ARG A 70 3.02 -3.56 -10.82
C ARG A 70 1.90 -3.38 -9.80
N ARG A 71 1.00 -2.43 -10.06
CA ARG A 71 -0.14 -2.17 -9.19
C ARG A 71 -1.10 -3.36 -9.10
N GLN A 72 -1.31 -4.07 -10.21
CA GLN A 72 -2.07 -5.32 -10.22
C GLN A 72 -1.39 -6.39 -9.34
N SER A 73 -0.06 -6.49 -9.38
CA SER A 73 0.71 -7.39 -8.51
C SER A 73 0.53 -7.05 -7.03
N VAL A 74 0.66 -5.77 -6.66
CA VAL A 74 0.43 -5.33 -5.27
C VAL A 74 -1.01 -5.58 -4.83
N ALA A 75 -2.00 -5.29 -5.69
CA ALA A 75 -3.40 -5.56 -5.40
C ALA A 75 -3.65 -7.06 -5.17
N LYS A 76 -3.06 -7.93 -5.99
CA LYS A 76 -3.13 -9.39 -5.83
C LYS A 76 -2.49 -9.84 -4.51
N GLN A 77 -1.33 -9.30 -4.16
CA GLN A 77 -0.68 -9.58 -2.88
C GLN A 77 -1.56 -9.17 -1.69
N ALA A 78 -2.20 -7.99 -1.75
CA ALA A 78 -3.12 -7.55 -0.71
C ALA A 78 -4.36 -8.46 -0.60
N GLN A 79 -4.90 -8.93 -1.74
CA GLN A 79 -5.99 -9.91 -1.77
C GLN A 79 -5.57 -11.24 -1.15
N ASP A 80 -4.35 -11.71 -1.42
CA ASP A 80 -3.84 -12.98 -0.88
C ASP A 80 -3.61 -12.89 0.63
N LEU A 81 -3.10 -11.77 1.13
CA LEU A 81 -2.95 -11.53 2.57
C LEU A 81 -4.31 -11.53 3.27
N ILE A 82 -5.27 -10.75 2.76
CA ILE A 82 -6.61 -10.65 3.38
C ILE A 82 -7.38 -11.96 3.24
N GLY A 83 -7.31 -12.63 2.10
CA GLY A 83 -7.95 -13.93 1.86
C GLY A 83 -7.32 -15.08 2.64
N GLY A 84 -6.04 -14.94 3.02
CA GLY A 84 -5.31 -15.85 3.90
C GLY A 84 -5.44 -15.52 5.39
N ASP A 85 -6.41 -14.65 5.75
CA ASP A 85 -6.67 -14.25 7.14
C ASP A 85 -5.42 -13.69 7.85
N CYS A 86 -4.70 -12.77 7.20
CA CYS A 86 -3.54 -12.11 7.80
C CYS A 86 -3.91 -11.32 9.07
N LEU A 87 -2.92 -11.11 9.94
CA LEU A 87 -3.02 -10.20 11.07
C LEU A 87 -2.36 -8.89 10.73
N THR A 88 -2.89 -7.79 11.26
CA THR A 88 -2.16 -6.53 11.27
C THR A 88 -1.62 -6.26 12.66
N LEU A 89 -0.34 -5.91 12.75
CA LEU A 89 0.36 -5.67 14.00
C LEU A 89 1.02 -4.30 13.97
N ASP A 90 0.99 -3.62 15.11
CA ASP A 90 1.78 -2.43 15.36
C ASP A 90 2.32 -2.43 16.80
N THR A 91 3.44 -1.76 17.02
CA THR A 91 4.08 -1.64 18.34
C THR A 91 4.50 -0.21 18.63
N GLU A 92 4.23 0.26 19.84
CA GLU A 92 4.91 1.41 20.41
C GLU A 92 6.05 0.94 21.30
N THR A 93 7.16 1.68 21.29
CA THR A 93 8.42 1.25 21.92
C THR A 93 8.96 2.34 22.83
N THR A 94 9.85 1.98 23.74
CA THR A 94 10.54 2.96 24.61
C THR A 94 11.52 3.86 23.83
N GLY A 95 11.84 3.46 22.59
CA GLY A 95 12.75 4.14 21.67
C GLY A 95 13.07 3.25 20.45
N VAL A 96 14.15 3.54 19.73
CA VAL A 96 14.53 2.85 18.49
C VAL A 96 15.90 2.15 18.55
N GLY A 97 16.54 2.18 19.71
CA GLY A 97 17.87 1.65 20.01
C GLY A 97 17.91 0.15 20.29
N HIS A 98 19.07 -0.33 20.74
CA HIS A 98 19.37 -1.75 20.95
C HIS A 98 18.96 -2.28 22.33
N ASP A 99 18.65 -1.38 23.26
CA ASP A 99 18.18 -1.67 24.61
C ASP A 99 16.72 -1.24 24.83
N ASP A 100 16.05 -0.79 23.77
CA ASP A 100 14.63 -0.42 23.80
C ASP A 100 13.69 -1.63 23.74
N GLU A 101 12.51 -1.45 24.30
CA GLU A 101 11.51 -2.50 24.47
C GLU A 101 10.17 -2.07 23.87
N VAL A 102 9.33 -3.05 23.55
CA VAL A 102 7.91 -2.82 23.26
C VAL A 102 7.20 -2.38 24.54
N CYS A 103 6.45 -1.28 24.48
CA CYS A 103 5.64 -0.74 25.57
C CYS A 103 4.14 -0.66 25.26
N GLU A 104 3.74 -0.88 23.99
CA GLU A 104 2.37 -1.17 23.57
C GLU A 104 2.42 -2.15 22.40
N ILE A 105 1.49 -3.09 22.36
CA ILE A 105 1.32 -4.00 21.23
C ILE A 105 -0.17 -4.11 20.88
N THR A 106 -0.45 -3.98 19.60
CA THR A 106 -1.78 -4.24 19.06
C THR A 106 -1.69 -5.21 17.89
N ILE A 107 -2.61 -6.19 17.88
CA ILE A 107 -2.81 -7.17 16.82
C ILE A 107 -4.29 -7.19 16.51
N ILE A 108 -4.65 -6.92 15.26
CA ILE A 108 -6.02 -6.96 14.76
C ILE A 108 -6.17 -8.00 13.66
N ASP A 109 -7.36 -8.59 13.57
CA ASP A 109 -7.72 -9.47 12.46
C ASP A 109 -8.12 -8.69 11.19
N VAL A 110 -8.46 -9.41 10.12
CA VAL A 110 -8.91 -8.81 8.86
C VAL A 110 -10.25 -8.07 8.97
N THR A 111 -11.01 -8.22 10.05
CA THR A 111 -12.23 -7.46 10.34
C THR A 111 -11.92 -6.11 10.98
N GLY A 112 -10.74 -5.98 11.60
CA GLY A 112 -10.31 -4.83 12.38
C GLY A 112 -10.61 -4.99 13.88
N ALA A 113 -10.98 -6.19 14.31
CA ALA A 113 -11.18 -6.50 15.72
C ALA A 113 -9.83 -6.81 16.39
N PRO A 114 -9.54 -6.22 17.58
CA PRO A 114 -8.33 -6.53 18.32
C PRO A 114 -8.37 -7.95 18.88
N ILE A 115 -7.33 -8.71 18.58
CA ILE A 115 -7.02 -10.01 19.18
C ILE A 115 -6.14 -9.82 20.42
N LEU A 116 -5.20 -8.88 20.34
CA LEU A 116 -4.36 -8.42 21.44
C LEU A 116 -4.26 -6.90 21.33
N ASP A 117 -4.49 -6.19 22.42
CA ASP A 117 -4.35 -4.73 22.49
C ASP A 117 -4.02 -4.36 23.93
N THR A 118 -2.74 -4.14 24.22
CA THR A 118 -2.29 -3.92 25.59
C THR A 118 -1.03 -3.07 25.65
N LEU A 119 -0.93 -2.28 26.72
CA LEU A 119 0.34 -1.76 27.19
C LEU A 119 1.23 -2.90 27.72
N VAL A 120 2.53 -2.68 27.72
CA VAL A 120 3.53 -3.61 28.23
C VAL A 120 4.47 -2.84 29.15
N LYS A 121 4.68 -3.33 30.36
CA LYS A 121 5.61 -2.72 31.31
C LYS A 121 7.06 -3.02 30.88
N PRO A 122 7.84 -2.00 30.45
CA PRO A 122 9.25 -2.18 30.11
C PRO A 122 10.09 -2.34 31.39
N THR A 123 11.33 -2.83 31.22
CA THR A 123 12.29 -2.92 32.32
C THR A 123 12.90 -1.57 32.69
N ARG A 124 12.84 -0.60 31.78
CA ARG A 124 13.37 0.76 31.95
C ARG A 124 12.29 1.82 31.72
N PRO A 125 12.35 2.97 32.42
CA PRO A 125 11.42 4.06 32.17
C PRO A 125 11.47 4.55 30.72
N ILE A 126 10.31 4.84 30.15
CA ILE A 126 10.21 5.56 28.88
C ILE A 126 10.67 7.01 29.07
N SER A 127 11.40 7.56 28.09
CA SER A 127 11.86 8.95 28.13
C SER A 127 10.71 9.94 27.90
N ASP A 128 10.85 11.17 28.38
CA ASP A 128 9.86 12.24 28.11
C ASP A 128 9.74 12.53 26.61
N GLU A 129 10.84 12.41 25.86
CA GLU A 129 10.85 12.59 24.41
C GLU A 129 10.01 11.51 23.72
N THR A 130 10.24 10.23 24.01
CA THR A 130 9.44 9.13 23.46
C THR A 130 7.97 9.25 23.88
N SER A 131 7.72 9.56 25.16
CA SER A 131 6.36 9.75 25.69
C SER A 131 5.63 10.89 25.00
N ALA A 132 6.33 11.95 24.56
CA ALA A 132 5.73 13.04 23.80
C ALA A 132 5.35 12.63 22.37
N TYR A 133 6.00 11.61 21.79
CA TYR A 133 5.66 11.08 20.47
C TYR A 133 4.44 10.16 20.50
N ASN A 134 4.39 9.20 21.44
CA ASN A 134 3.33 8.17 21.48
C ASN A 134 2.25 8.39 22.56
N GLY A 135 2.44 9.39 23.43
CA GLY A 135 1.49 9.71 24.51
C GLY A 135 1.46 8.68 25.65
N ILE A 136 2.36 7.69 25.66
CA ILE A 136 2.44 6.66 26.70
C ILE A 136 3.31 7.17 27.84
N THR A 137 2.76 7.18 29.06
CA THR A 137 3.48 7.66 30.25
C THR A 137 3.98 6.52 31.13
N ASN A 138 5.07 6.75 31.87
CA ASN A 138 5.56 5.81 32.89
C ASN A 138 4.48 5.42 33.92
N ALA A 139 3.52 6.31 34.21
CA ALA A 139 2.40 6.03 35.10
C ALA A 139 1.42 5.00 34.51
N MET A 140 1.13 5.09 33.21
CA MET A 140 0.30 4.10 32.51
C MET A 140 0.98 2.72 32.47
N LEU A 141 2.31 2.71 32.28
CA LEU A 141 3.10 1.49 32.18
C LEU A 141 3.33 0.80 33.54
N ALA A 142 3.24 1.54 34.65
CA ALA A 142 3.54 1.01 35.98
C ALA A 142 2.65 -0.19 36.38
N SER A 143 1.39 -0.16 35.95
CA SER A 143 0.37 -1.19 36.18
C SER A 143 0.12 -2.10 34.97
N ALA A 144 0.86 -1.93 33.87
CA ALA A 144 0.75 -2.77 32.69
C ALA A 144 1.33 -4.18 32.96
N PRO A 145 0.88 -5.22 32.25
CA PRO A 145 1.48 -6.55 32.31
C PRO A 145 2.94 -6.50 31.84
N SER A 146 3.76 -7.38 32.40
CA SER A 146 5.15 -7.58 31.96
C SER A 146 5.23 -8.27 30.60
N TRP A 147 6.37 -8.17 29.92
CA TRP A 147 6.53 -8.85 28.64
C TRP A 147 6.31 -10.36 28.70
N PRO A 148 6.79 -11.12 29.71
CA PRO A 148 6.51 -12.56 29.79
C PRO A 148 5.02 -12.92 29.82
N GLU A 149 4.18 -12.09 30.47
CA GLU A 149 2.72 -12.29 30.51
C GLU A 149 2.04 -12.02 29.16
N VAL A 150 2.60 -11.10 28.37
CA VAL A 150 2.09 -10.73 27.05
C VAL A 150 2.64 -11.63 25.94
N ALA A 151 3.89 -12.10 26.07
CA ALA A 151 4.59 -12.88 25.06
C ALA A 151 3.90 -14.20 24.72
N GLU A 152 3.30 -14.87 25.71
CA GLU A 152 2.51 -16.09 25.49
C GLU A 152 1.25 -15.81 24.64
N GLN A 153 0.52 -14.75 24.97
CA GLN A 153 -0.66 -14.31 24.21
C GLN A 153 -0.29 -13.88 22.79
N TYR A 154 0.80 -13.13 22.65
CA TYR A 154 1.36 -12.74 21.35
C TYR A 154 1.72 -13.96 20.50
N ALA A 155 2.46 -14.93 21.07
CA ALA A 155 2.88 -16.13 20.34
C ALA A 155 1.69 -16.96 19.88
N ALA A 156 0.67 -17.14 20.73
CA ALA A 156 -0.56 -17.83 20.38
C ALA A 156 -1.36 -17.07 19.31
N ALA A 157 -1.42 -15.74 19.37
CA ALA A 157 -2.16 -14.93 18.42
C ALA A 157 -1.59 -15.02 17.00
N VAL A 158 -0.26 -15.03 16.86
CA VAL A 158 0.43 -15.00 15.55
C VAL A 158 0.69 -16.38 14.95
N GLU A 159 0.43 -17.47 15.68
CA GLU A 159 0.72 -18.83 15.23
C GLU A 159 -0.01 -19.17 13.93
N GLY A 160 0.74 -19.65 12.94
CA GLY A 160 0.20 -20.09 11.65
C GLY A 160 -0.37 -18.97 10.76
N ARG A 161 -0.29 -17.70 11.17
CA ARG A 161 -0.84 -16.55 10.42
C ARG A 161 0.27 -15.66 9.88
N THR A 162 -0.01 -15.00 8.75
CA THR A 162 0.89 -13.97 8.23
C THR A 162 0.67 -12.67 8.97
N VAL A 163 1.74 -12.08 9.51
CA VAL A 163 1.70 -10.79 10.20
C VAL A 163 2.09 -9.68 9.22
N VAL A 164 1.24 -8.68 9.11
CA VAL A 164 1.48 -7.46 8.34
C VAL A 164 1.68 -6.30 9.30
N ALA A 165 2.74 -5.55 9.11
CA ALA A 165 2.94 -4.27 9.78
C ALA A 165 3.34 -3.21 8.74
N TYR A 166 3.27 -1.94 9.10
CA TYR A 166 3.64 -0.90 8.15
C TYR A 166 5.14 -0.99 7.83
N ASN A 167 5.99 -0.98 8.85
CA ASN A 167 7.43 -1.17 8.71
C ASN A 167 7.88 -2.45 9.43
N THR A 168 7.42 -3.62 8.96
CA THR A 168 7.56 -4.90 9.68
C THR A 168 8.97 -5.26 10.13
N ALA A 169 10.01 -4.79 9.43
CA ALA A 169 11.39 -5.00 9.85
C ALA A 169 11.71 -4.34 11.21
N PHE A 170 11.07 -3.20 11.52
CA PHE A 170 11.17 -2.51 12.80
C PHE A 170 10.46 -3.33 13.90
N ASP A 171 9.19 -3.64 13.72
CA ASP A 171 8.39 -4.37 14.72
C ASP A 171 9.01 -5.75 15.04
N VAL A 172 9.38 -6.51 14.01
CA VAL A 172 10.02 -7.84 14.18
C VAL A 172 11.35 -7.73 14.91
N ARG A 173 12.13 -6.65 14.68
CA ARG A 173 13.37 -6.42 15.40
C ARG A 173 13.09 -6.15 16.88
N LEU A 174 12.17 -5.23 17.18
CA LEU A 174 11.85 -4.81 18.55
C LEU A 174 11.18 -5.93 19.35
N LEU A 175 10.26 -6.68 18.75
CA LEU A 175 9.65 -7.86 19.38
C LEU A 175 10.69 -8.90 19.76
N ARG A 176 11.64 -9.19 18.86
CA ARG A 176 12.72 -10.14 19.12
C ARG A 176 13.70 -9.63 20.18
N GLN A 177 14.05 -8.35 20.14
CA GLN A 177 14.89 -7.70 21.14
C GLN A 177 14.23 -7.75 22.53
N THR A 178 12.94 -7.45 22.61
CA THR A 178 12.15 -7.53 23.84
C THR A 178 12.10 -8.97 24.36
N HIS A 179 11.88 -9.98 23.51
CA HIS A 179 12.01 -11.39 23.93
C HIS A 179 13.37 -11.69 24.55
N GLN A 180 14.46 -11.27 23.90
CA GLN A 180 15.82 -11.54 24.36
C GLN A 180 16.12 -10.88 25.71
N LEU A 181 15.68 -9.63 25.92
CA LEU A 181 15.86 -8.92 27.18
C LEU A 181 15.18 -9.62 28.36
N HIS A 182 14.08 -10.34 28.10
CA HIS A 182 13.35 -11.12 29.09
C HIS A 182 13.74 -12.61 29.11
N GLY A 183 14.80 -13.01 28.40
CA GLY A 183 15.27 -14.41 28.37
C GLY A 183 14.33 -15.37 27.63
N LEU A 184 13.48 -14.86 26.75
CA LEU A 184 12.52 -15.62 25.96
C LEU A 184 13.01 -15.84 24.52
N THR A 185 12.47 -16.86 23.86
CA THR A 185 12.71 -17.12 22.42
C THR A 185 11.57 -16.51 21.61
N ALA A 186 11.89 -15.63 20.67
CA ALA A 186 10.89 -15.03 19.80
C ALA A 186 10.34 -16.06 18.79
N PRO A 187 9.02 -16.06 18.50
CA PRO A 187 8.45 -16.90 17.46
C PRO A 187 8.98 -16.49 16.08
N VAL A 188 9.07 -17.47 15.17
CA VAL A 188 9.40 -17.22 13.76
C VAL A 188 8.13 -16.76 13.06
N LEU A 189 8.13 -15.53 12.56
CA LEU A 189 6.97 -14.95 11.89
C LEU A 189 7.06 -15.11 10.37
N THR A 190 5.93 -15.46 9.76
CA THR A 190 5.69 -15.18 8.33
C THR A 190 5.20 -13.75 8.22
N THR A 191 5.86 -12.90 7.44
CA THR A 191 5.59 -11.46 7.43
C THR A 191 5.40 -10.86 6.03
N ALA A 192 4.61 -9.79 5.96
CA ALA A 192 4.58 -8.88 4.82
C ALA A 192 4.69 -7.43 5.32
N CYS A 193 5.18 -6.53 4.45
CA CYS A 193 5.45 -5.13 4.81
C CYS A 193 4.58 -4.18 3.98
N ALA A 194 3.59 -3.57 4.64
CA ALA A 194 2.63 -2.70 3.96
C ALA A 194 3.27 -1.40 3.43
N MET A 195 4.34 -0.89 4.06
CA MET A 195 5.12 0.25 3.53
C MET A 195 5.76 -0.07 2.18
N LEU A 196 6.35 -1.27 2.03
CA LEU A 196 6.97 -1.67 0.77
C LEU A 196 5.91 -1.89 -0.32
N MET A 197 4.81 -2.57 0.01
CA MET A 197 3.67 -2.75 -0.89
C MET A 197 3.13 -1.39 -1.35
N TYR A 198 2.93 -0.46 -0.42
CA TYR A 198 2.44 0.87 -0.74
C TYR A 198 3.44 1.68 -1.56
N ALA A 199 4.73 1.65 -1.25
CA ALA A 199 5.77 2.35 -2.01
C ALA A 199 5.79 1.86 -3.48
N GLU A 200 5.69 0.54 -3.68
CA GLU A 200 5.59 -0.05 -5.01
C GLU A 200 4.29 0.34 -5.72
N TRP A 201 3.16 0.35 -5.02
CA TRP A 201 1.88 0.83 -5.56
C TRP A 201 1.93 2.31 -5.97
N HIS A 202 2.51 3.14 -5.10
CA HIS A 202 2.65 4.57 -5.24
C HIS A 202 3.50 4.92 -6.47
N GLY A 203 4.63 4.22 -6.62
CA GLY A 203 5.41 4.17 -7.85
C GLY A 203 6.37 5.32 -8.07
N GLU A 204 6.79 6.02 -7.01
CA GLU A 204 7.89 6.99 -7.07
C GLU A 204 9.22 6.26 -6.87
N TYR A 205 10.02 6.10 -7.94
CA TYR A 205 11.31 5.41 -7.87
C TYR A 205 12.45 6.36 -7.49
N ASP A 206 13.20 6.03 -6.44
CA ASP A 206 14.42 6.73 -6.05
C ASP A 206 15.62 6.06 -6.71
N ARG A 207 16.14 6.66 -7.79
CA ARG A 207 17.29 6.12 -8.55
C ARG A 207 18.59 6.11 -7.74
N GLY A 208 18.74 7.01 -6.76
CA GLY A 208 19.97 7.07 -5.95
C GLY A 208 20.05 5.94 -4.93
N ARG A 209 18.90 5.42 -4.50
CA ARG A 209 18.80 4.31 -3.53
C ARG A 209 18.33 2.99 -4.14
N ASP A 210 18.14 2.97 -5.46
CA ASP A 210 17.66 1.84 -6.24
C ASP A 210 16.43 1.14 -5.62
N ARG A 211 15.43 1.94 -5.23
CA ARG A 211 14.22 1.43 -4.57
C ARG A 211 13.02 2.35 -4.76
N TRP A 212 11.83 1.81 -4.53
CA TRP A 212 10.62 2.63 -4.38
C TRP A 212 10.72 3.53 -3.15
N ARG A 213 10.37 4.80 -3.30
CA ARG A 213 10.35 5.77 -2.22
C ARG A 213 9.27 5.38 -1.22
N TRP A 214 9.68 5.22 0.04
CA TRP A 214 8.78 5.00 1.16
C TRP A 214 8.09 6.29 1.57
N LEU A 215 6.86 6.16 2.07
CA LEU A 215 6.10 7.24 2.68
C LEU A 215 5.88 6.88 4.16
N LYS A 216 5.56 7.88 5.00
CA LYS A 216 5.12 7.61 6.36
C LYS A 216 3.73 6.98 6.33
N LEU A 217 3.38 6.21 7.37
CA LEU A 217 2.05 5.59 7.48
C LEU A 217 0.94 6.61 7.31
N ILE A 218 1.01 7.73 8.04
CA ILE A 218 -0.01 8.78 7.96
C ILE A 218 -0.16 9.38 6.55
N ASP A 219 0.94 9.56 5.81
CA ASP A 219 0.89 10.08 4.43
C ASP A 219 0.23 9.07 3.48
N ALA A 220 0.56 7.79 3.66
CA ALA A 220 0.00 6.70 2.87
C ALA A 220 -1.48 6.46 3.19
N ALA A 221 -1.85 6.51 4.46
CA ALA A 221 -3.22 6.40 4.93
C ALA A 221 -4.06 7.59 4.43
N THR A 222 -3.52 8.80 4.46
CA THR A 222 -4.16 10.00 3.93
C THR A 222 -4.40 9.89 2.42
N ASP A 223 -3.41 9.48 1.63
CA ASP A 223 -3.58 9.28 0.18
C ASP A 223 -4.63 8.21 -0.15
N CYS A 224 -4.77 7.20 0.72
CA CYS A 224 -5.76 6.13 0.58
C CYS A 224 -7.14 6.48 1.14
N GLY A 225 -7.29 7.61 1.84
CA GLY A 225 -8.53 8.01 2.52
C GLY A 225 -8.89 7.12 3.72
N VAL A 226 -7.88 6.61 4.42
CA VAL A 226 -8.02 5.70 5.58
C VAL A 226 -7.22 6.17 6.80
N ALA A 227 -6.85 7.45 6.84
CA ALA A 227 -6.22 8.04 8.01
C ALA A 227 -7.23 8.09 9.17
N GLU A 228 -6.76 7.75 10.37
CA GLU A 228 -7.51 7.86 11.63
C GLU A 228 -6.82 8.86 12.55
N ASP A 229 -7.59 9.47 13.45
CA ASP A 229 -7.03 10.28 14.54
C ASP A 229 -6.29 9.39 15.55
N GLY A 230 -5.33 9.97 16.28
CA GLY A 230 -4.57 9.22 17.29
C GLY A 230 -3.37 8.44 16.73
N ALA A 231 -2.75 8.94 15.64
CA ALA A 231 -1.44 8.47 15.20
C ALA A 231 -0.45 8.38 16.37
N HIS A 232 0.39 7.34 16.38
CA HIS A 232 1.26 6.95 17.50
C HIS A 232 0.56 6.28 18.68
N ARG A 233 -0.56 5.60 18.39
CA ARG A 233 -1.13 4.55 19.23
C ARG A 233 -1.22 3.30 18.40
N ALA A 234 -0.78 2.17 18.97
CA ALA A 234 -0.63 0.93 18.20
C ALA A 234 -1.95 0.48 17.55
N LEU A 235 -3.10 0.66 18.20
CA LEU A 235 -4.40 0.32 17.60
C LEU A 235 -4.75 1.18 16.38
N ALA A 236 -4.50 2.49 16.42
CA ALA A 236 -4.79 3.39 15.31
C ALA A 236 -3.87 3.07 14.12
N ASP A 237 -2.59 2.82 14.38
CA ASP A 237 -1.60 2.53 13.35
C ASP A 237 -1.83 1.13 12.71
N ALA A 238 -2.22 0.14 13.52
CA ALA A 238 -2.66 -1.16 13.02
C ALA A 238 -3.92 -1.04 12.14
N ARG A 239 -4.92 -0.24 12.54
CA ARG A 239 -6.14 0.02 11.74
C ARG A 239 -5.83 0.73 10.43
N MET A 240 -4.99 1.76 10.45
CA MET A 240 -4.55 2.45 9.23
C MET A 240 -3.80 1.50 8.30
N THR A 241 -2.96 0.61 8.84
CA THR A 241 -2.25 -0.42 8.06
C THR A 241 -3.23 -1.40 7.41
N LEU A 242 -4.24 -1.91 8.14
CA LEU A 242 -5.30 -2.75 7.58
C LEU A 242 -6.14 -1.99 6.54
N GLY A 243 -6.48 -0.73 6.81
CA GLY A 243 -7.19 0.16 5.89
C GLY A 243 -6.43 0.33 4.57
N LEU A 244 -5.12 0.45 4.64
CA LEU A 244 -4.24 0.52 3.47
C LEU A 244 -4.24 -0.79 2.67
N LEU A 245 -4.15 -1.96 3.32
CA LEU A 245 -4.28 -3.25 2.63
C LEU A 245 -5.65 -3.37 1.93
N ARG A 246 -6.75 -3.03 2.62
CA ARG A 246 -8.10 -3.01 2.06
C ARG A 246 -8.26 -1.99 0.94
N TYR A 247 -7.51 -0.89 0.96
CA TYR A 247 -7.44 0.01 -0.17
C TYR A 247 -6.77 -0.66 -1.37
N LEU A 248 -5.58 -1.23 -1.18
CA LEU A 248 -4.81 -1.87 -2.25
C LEU A 248 -5.59 -3.03 -2.90
N GLN A 249 -6.30 -3.84 -2.12
CA GLN A 249 -7.06 -5.00 -2.63
C GLN A 249 -8.13 -4.61 -3.66
N ARG A 250 -8.68 -3.39 -3.58
CA ARG A 250 -9.80 -2.95 -4.41
C ARG A 250 -9.38 -2.66 -5.86
N TYR A 251 -8.11 -2.36 -6.11
CA TYR A 251 -7.66 -1.86 -7.41
C TYR A 251 -6.97 -2.93 -8.25
N THR A 252 -7.67 -4.05 -8.46
CA THR A 252 -7.21 -5.20 -9.27
C THR A 252 -6.98 -4.88 -10.74
N ASN A 253 -7.53 -3.77 -11.24
CA ASN A 253 -7.22 -3.26 -12.58
C ASN A 253 -5.93 -2.44 -12.63
N GLY A 254 -5.25 -2.21 -11.50
CA GLY A 254 -4.01 -1.43 -11.40
C GLY A 254 -4.14 0.06 -11.72
N ARG A 255 -5.37 0.59 -11.82
CA ARG A 255 -5.61 2.02 -12.02
C ARG A 255 -5.69 2.69 -10.65
N ARG A 256 -4.87 3.73 -10.47
CA ARG A 256 -4.98 4.60 -9.30
C ARG A 256 -6.24 5.46 -9.44
N PRO A 257 -7.06 5.62 -8.40
CA PRO A 257 -8.14 6.59 -8.43
C PRO A 257 -7.57 8.00 -8.64
N PRO A 258 -8.35 8.92 -9.22
CA PRO A 258 -7.97 10.33 -9.23
C PRO A 258 -7.70 10.78 -7.79
N ARG A 259 -6.55 11.42 -7.53
CA ARG A 259 -6.32 12.02 -6.23
C ARG A 259 -7.41 13.09 -6.00
N PRO A 260 -8.04 13.14 -4.83
CA PRO A 260 -8.89 14.27 -4.47
C PRO A 260 -8.07 15.55 -4.64
N LYS A 261 -8.60 16.53 -5.38
CA LYS A 261 -8.02 17.88 -5.36
C LYS A 261 -8.30 18.43 -3.95
N VAL A 262 -7.25 18.63 -3.16
CA VAL A 262 -7.31 18.67 -1.69
C VAL A 262 -8.23 19.76 -1.11
N ALA A 263 -8.82 19.39 0.04
CA ALA A 263 -9.38 20.15 1.17
C ALA A 263 -10.92 20.19 1.27
N THR A 264 -11.41 19.96 2.50
CA THR A 264 -12.82 19.90 2.98
C THR A 264 -13.55 18.59 2.59
N VAL A 265 -14.06 17.72 3.47
CA VAL A 265 -14.90 17.86 4.69
C VAL A 265 -14.78 16.51 5.46
N LEU A 266 -14.25 16.46 6.69
CA LEU A 266 -14.98 16.35 7.99
C LEU A 266 -16.29 15.55 7.98
N GLN A 267 -16.37 14.49 8.79
CA GLN A 267 -17.60 13.86 9.33
C GLN A 267 -18.88 13.94 8.47
N GLU A 268 -19.26 12.84 7.79
CA GLU A 268 -20.68 12.54 7.58
C GLU A 268 -20.99 11.07 7.94
N THR A 269 -21.66 10.96 9.09
CA THR A 269 -22.73 10.03 9.45
C THR A 269 -22.45 8.53 9.35
N LEU A 270 -21.98 7.96 10.47
CA LEU A 270 -22.42 6.63 10.89
C LEU A 270 -23.95 6.60 10.91
N PRO A 271 -24.62 5.55 10.37
CA PRO A 271 -26.05 5.39 10.51
C PRO A 271 -26.41 5.34 12.01
N PRO A 272 -27.56 5.91 12.42
CA PRO A 272 -27.95 5.90 13.81
C PRO A 272 -28.05 4.46 14.30
N VAL A 273 -27.42 4.20 15.46
CA VAL A 273 -27.65 2.99 16.25
C VAL A 273 -29.15 2.91 16.50
N LEU A 274 -29.78 1.83 16.05
CA LEU A 274 -31.17 1.55 16.39
C LEU A 274 -31.23 1.29 17.91
N ASP A 275 -31.69 2.28 18.66
CA ASP A 275 -32.02 2.11 20.07
C ASP A 275 -33.16 1.09 20.19
N SER A 276 -32.83 -0.06 20.73
CA SER A 276 -33.76 -1.09 21.17
C SER A 276 -34.45 -0.66 22.47
N ASN A 277 -35.23 0.43 22.44
CA ASN A 277 -36.19 0.75 23.50
C ASN A 277 -37.20 1.82 23.07
N SER A 278 -38.19 1.43 22.26
CA SER A 278 -39.50 2.07 22.28
C SER A 278 -40.56 1.10 21.76
N ALA A 279 -41.14 0.33 22.69
CA ALA A 279 -42.39 -0.35 22.44
C ALA A 279 -43.51 0.70 22.32
N PRO A 280 -44.34 0.70 21.27
CA PRO A 280 -45.53 1.53 21.25
C PRO A 280 -46.62 0.91 22.12
N LEU A 281 -47.09 1.65 23.12
CA LEU A 281 -48.34 1.33 23.83
C LEU A 281 -49.52 1.35 22.84
N PRO A 282 -50.48 0.41 22.95
CA PRO A 282 -51.62 0.35 22.04
C PRO A 282 -52.57 1.52 22.30
N ARG A 283 -52.98 2.22 21.25
CA ARG A 283 -54.10 3.17 21.30
C ARG A 283 -55.42 2.41 21.11
N ARG A 284 -56.42 2.79 21.91
CA ARG A 284 -57.83 2.42 21.72
C ARG A 284 -58.38 2.94 20.40
#